data_AF-A0A7S0FR33-F1
#
_entry.id   AF-A0A7S0FR33-F1
#
_cell.length_a   1.000
_cell.length_b   1.000
_cell.length_c   1.000
_cell.angle_alpha   90.00
_cell.angle_beta   90.00
_cell.angle_gamma   90.00
#
_symmetry.space_group_name_H-M   'P 1'
#
loop_
_entity.id
_entity.type
_entity.pdbx_description
1 polymer ?
#
loop_
_entity_poly.entity_id
_entity_poly.type
_entity_poly.pdbx_seq_one_letter_code
_entity_poly.pdbx_strand_id
1 'polypeptide(L)'
;MNPIPMSVRKCENLVWPAHERYVEQKVRALGDGVQWLRSPTSPEEAAGLVETICAALSSVSNEVPQALGCAGITERAPSGVPQARPVVIGLTGSTRSGKSWVARLLGERLSPPPVTVVGQDGFWCRAVRVRAPDGEEMVSEEEPDCTDHGAFAAAIERAAKEAATSAQDFGGSRGYVIAEGFQLVHDERVSRLMDHAFFLELGREACIARRSAPRGPMNPNPMSVRKC
;
A
#
# COMPACT_ATOMS: atom_id res chain seq x y z
N MET A 1 -2.01 -19.44 -3.41
CA MET A 1 -2.94 -20.25 -2.61
C MET A 1 -3.78 -19.34 -1.71
N ASN A 2 -5.10 -19.24 -1.96
CA ASN A 2 -6.03 -18.75 -0.94
C ASN A 2 -6.19 -19.85 0.11
N PRO A 3 -5.68 -19.68 1.34
CA PRO A 3 -5.75 -20.75 2.33
C PRO A 3 -7.20 -21.09 2.68
N ILE A 4 -8.13 -20.14 2.51
CA ILE A 4 -9.55 -20.30 2.81
C ILE A 4 -10.36 -19.57 1.72
N PRO A 5 -10.84 -20.27 0.66
CA PRO A 5 -11.77 -19.71 -0.30
C PRO A 5 -12.99 -19.13 0.42
N MET A 6 -13.34 -17.89 0.11
CA MET A 6 -14.53 -17.26 0.67
C MET A 6 -15.73 -17.61 -0.20
N SER A 7 -16.89 -17.87 0.40
CA SER A 7 -18.10 -18.10 -0.39
C SER A 7 -18.44 -16.84 -1.21
N VAL A 8 -19.03 -17.04 -2.38
CA VAL A 8 -19.52 -15.93 -3.23
C VAL A 8 -20.43 -15.01 -2.41
N ARG A 9 -21.38 -15.59 -1.67
CA ARG A 9 -22.26 -14.85 -0.76
C ARG A 9 -21.52 -13.93 0.21
N LYS A 10 -20.46 -14.42 0.88
CA LYS A 10 -19.67 -13.58 1.79
C LYS A 10 -18.92 -12.47 1.04
N CYS A 11 -18.40 -12.75 -0.16
CA CYS A 11 -17.76 -11.72 -0.98
C CYS A 11 -18.76 -10.62 -1.37
N GLU A 12 -19.97 -11.01 -1.75
CA GLU A 12 -21.03 -10.09 -2.17
C GLU A 12 -21.61 -9.27 -1.02
N ASN A 13 -21.71 -9.86 0.17
CA ASN A 13 -22.36 -9.22 1.32
C ASN A 13 -21.39 -8.47 2.25
N LEU A 14 -20.11 -8.84 2.28
CA LEU A 14 -19.12 -8.25 3.20
C LEU A 14 -18.01 -7.53 2.45
N VAL A 15 -17.27 -8.27 1.63
CA VAL A 15 -16.03 -7.78 1.01
C VAL A 15 -16.29 -6.64 0.03
N TRP A 16 -17.15 -6.87 -0.96
CA TRP A 16 -17.39 -5.88 -2.00
C TRP A 16 -18.08 -4.62 -1.46
N PRO A 17 -19.14 -4.72 -0.63
CA PRO A 17 -19.76 -3.52 -0.06
C PRO A 17 -18.79 -2.72 0.83
N ALA A 18 -17.94 -3.36 1.62
CA ALA A 18 -16.92 -2.67 2.41
C ALA A 18 -15.90 -1.96 1.50
N HIS A 19 -15.47 -2.63 0.42
CA HIS A 19 -14.57 -2.05 -0.57
C HIS A 19 -15.20 -0.85 -1.29
N GLU A 20 -16.45 -0.94 -1.75
CA GLU A 20 -17.16 0.17 -2.39
C GLU A 20 -17.26 1.39 -1.48
N ARG A 21 -17.65 1.18 -0.20
CA ARG A 21 -17.67 2.27 0.79
C ARG A 21 -16.29 2.91 0.95
N TYR A 22 -15.24 2.10 1.06
CA TYR A 22 -13.87 2.58 1.17
C TYR A 22 -13.45 3.41 -0.06
N VAL A 23 -13.73 2.92 -1.27
CA VAL A 23 -13.39 3.62 -2.50
C VAL A 23 -14.12 4.96 -2.59
N GLU A 24 -15.43 4.95 -2.35
CA GLU A 24 -16.27 6.15 -2.42
C GLU A 24 -15.86 7.21 -1.39
N GLN A 25 -15.71 6.79 -0.13
CA GLN A 25 -15.55 7.73 0.98
C GLN A 25 -14.10 8.14 1.23
N LYS A 26 -13.12 7.32 0.84
CA LYS A 26 -11.71 7.53 1.19
C LYS A 26 -10.83 7.69 -0.04
N VAL A 27 -10.86 6.75 -0.98
CA VAL A 27 -9.96 6.79 -2.14
C VAL A 27 -10.30 7.95 -3.06
N ARG A 28 -11.58 8.12 -3.44
CA ARG A 28 -12.01 9.23 -4.32
C ARG A 28 -11.79 10.60 -3.72
N ALA A 29 -11.86 10.72 -2.39
CA ALA A 29 -11.61 11.97 -1.68
C ALA A 29 -10.17 12.49 -1.85
N LEU A 30 -9.21 11.63 -2.27
CA LEU A 30 -7.82 12.03 -2.52
C LEU A 30 -7.64 12.76 -3.86
N GLY A 31 -8.60 12.67 -4.79
CA GLY A 31 -8.50 13.28 -6.12
C GLY A 31 -7.21 12.89 -6.85
N ASP A 32 -6.45 13.89 -7.28
CA ASP A 32 -5.16 13.70 -7.98
C ASP A 32 -4.04 13.16 -7.07
N GLY A 33 -4.26 13.10 -5.76
CA GLY A 33 -3.33 12.52 -4.79
C GLY A 33 -3.23 10.99 -4.85
N VAL A 34 -4.04 10.32 -5.67
CA VAL A 34 -3.97 8.87 -5.89
C VAL A 34 -3.97 8.54 -7.39
N GLN A 35 -3.01 7.71 -7.81
CA GLN A 35 -2.96 7.20 -9.17
C GLN A 35 -3.71 5.87 -9.28
N TRP A 36 -4.64 5.79 -10.23
CA TRP A 36 -5.43 4.59 -10.48
C TRP A 36 -4.71 3.69 -11.48
N LEU A 37 -4.48 2.45 -11.09
CA LEU A 37 -3.81 1.43 -11.90
C LEU A 37 -4.70 0.21 -12.00
N ARG A 38 -4.78 -0.40 -13.18
CA ARG A 38 -5.52 -1.65 -13.35
C ARG A 38 -4.81 -2.78 -12.61
N SER A 39 -5.56 -3.56 -11.83
CA SER A 39 -5.03 -4.74 -11.16
C SER A 39 -4.43 -5.74 -12.15
N PRO A 40 -3.19 -6.25 -11.90
CA PRO A 40 -2.57 -7.18 -12.82
C PRO A 40 -3.26 -8.54 -12.77
N THR A 41 -3.26 -9.23 -13.90
CA THR A 41 -3.76 -10.60 -14.09
C THR A 41 -2.65 -11.59 -14.45
N SER A 42 -1.48 -11.09 -14.89
CA SER A 42 -0.31 -11.88 -15.26
C SER A 42 1.00 -11.30 -14.68
N PRO A 43 2.10 -12.07 -14.69
CA PRO A 43 3.42 -11.58 -14.31
C PRO A 43 3.90 -10.39 -15.14
N GLU A 44 3.64 -10.39 -16.44
CA GLU A 44 4.03 -9.33 -17.38
C GLU A 44 3.29 -8.04 -17.07
N GLU A 45 1.98 -8.12 -16.80
CA GLU A 45 1.19 -6.95 -16.38
C GLU A 45 1.70 -6.41 -15.04
N ALA A 46 2.01 -7.28 -14.07
CA ALA A 46 2.55 -6.85 -12.78
C ALA A 46 3.91 -6.13 -12.93
N ALA A 47 4.79 -6.64 -13.81
CA ALA A 47 6.05 -5.97 -14.12
C ALA A 47 5.83 -4.61 -14.81
N GLY A 48 4.88 -4.51 -15.74
CA GLY A 48 4.52 -3.25 -16.39
C GLY A 48 4.01 -2.18 -15.40
N LEU A 49 3.26 -2.60 -14.38
CA LEU A 49 2.82 -1.70 -13.30
C LEU A 49 4.00 -1.20 -12.46
N VAL A 50 4.99 -2.06 -12.18
CA VAL A 50 6.20 -1.66 -11.46
C VAL A 50 6.96 -0.58 -12.22
N GLU A 51 7.15 -0.73 -13.53
CA GLU A 51 7.81 0.31 -14.34
C GLU A 51 7.00 1.61 -14.38
N THR A 52 5.67 1.52 -14.43
CA THR A 52 4.77 2.69 -14.34
C THR A 52 4.96 3.43 -13.01
N ILE A 53 4.99 2.70 -11.89
CA ILE A 53 5.24 3.27 -10.56
C ILE A 53 6.62 3.93 -10.51
N CYS A 54 7.67 3.22 -10.94
CA CYS A 54 9.04 3.77 -10.95
C CYS A 54 9.16 5.06 -11.78
N ALA A 55 8.46 5.16 -12.91
CA ALA A 55 8.41 6.38 -13.71
C ALA A 55 7.75 7.54 -12.93
N ALA A 56 6.66 7.27 -12.21
CA ALA A 56 5.98 8.27 -11.37
C ALA A 56 6.82 8.74 -10.17
N LEU A 57 7.64 7.86 -9.58
CA LEU A 57 8.57 8.25 -8.51
C LEU A 57 9.68 9.19 -9.03
N SER A 58 10.04 9.02 -10.30
CA SER A 58 11.12 9.78 -10.95
C SER A 58 10.68 11.19 -11.35
N SER A 59 9.40 11.38 -11.73
CA SER A 59 8.89 12.70 -12.16
C SER A 59 8.83 13.72 -11.02
N VAL A 60 8.57 13.28 -9.79
CA VAL A 60 8.46 14.17 -8.61
C VAL A 60 9.83 14.58 -8.05
N SER A 61 10.87 13.81 -8.35
CA SER A 61 12.22 14.06 -7.80
C SER A 61 12.96 15.26 -8.41
N ASN A 62 12.43 15.86 -9.49
CA ASN A 62 13.04 17.03 -10.15
C ASN A 62 12.54 18.39 -9.63
N GLU A 63 11.50 18.43 -8.81
CA GLU A 63 11.06 19.68 -8.18
C GLU A 63 11.76 19.87 -6.84
N VAL A 64 12.99 20.39 -6.87
CA VAL A 64 13.62 20.97 -5.68
C VAL A 64 12.88 22.29 -5.40
N PRO A 65 12.24 22.48 -4.24
CA PRO A 65 11.74 23.80 -3.86
C PRO A 65 12.95 24.74 -3.78
N GLN A 66 13.07 25.65 -4.74
CA GLN A 66 14.05 26.73 -4.65
C GLN A 66 13.68 27.58 -3.44
N ALA A 67 14.41 27.38 -2.33
CA ALA A 67 14.31 28.23 -1.17
C ALA A 67 14.65 29.67 -1.60
N LEU A 68 13.65 30.55 -1.55
CA LEU A 68 13.85 31.99 -1.70
C LEU A 68 14.86 32.45 -0.64
N GLY A 69 15.98 32.97 -1.13
CA GLY A 69 17.13 33.33 -0.32
C GLY A 69 16.86 34.48 0.64
N CYS A 70 17.32 34.31 1.88
CA CYS A 70 17.69 35.41 2.76
C CYS A 70 19.21 35.33 2.97
N ALA A 71 19.92 36.31 2.43
CA ALA A 71 21.35 36.49 2.62
C ALA A 71 21.63 36.97 4.05
N GLY A 72 22.48 36.26 4.78
CA GLY A 72 22.88 36.69 6.12
C GLY A 72 23.81 35.73 6.85
N ILE A 73 25.12 35.96 6.67
CA ILE A 73 26.24 35.73 7.61
C ILE A 73 26.65 34.28 7.92
N THR A 74 27.96 34.08 7.80
CA THR A 74 28.74 32.84 7.76
C THR A 74 29.09 32.28 9.14
N GLU A 75 28.53 31.12 9.48
CA GLU A 75 29.18 30.13 10.34
C GLU A 75 29.29 28.81 9.56
N ARG A 76 30.51 28.24 9.48
CA ARG A 76 30.78 26.97 8.82
C ARG A 76 30.23 25.83 9.69
N ALA A 77 28.93 25.58 9.57
CA ALA A 77 28.28 24.38 10.07
C ALA A 77 28.93 23.13 9.43
N PRO A 78 28.95 21.97 10.11
CA PRO A 78 29.43 20.72 9.53
C PRO A 78 28.76 20.52 8.18
N SER A 79 29.55 20.20 7.16
CA SER A 79 29.10 19.91 5.79
C SER A 79 28.30 18.61 5.77
N GLY A 80 27.13 18.63 6.41
CA GLY A 80 26.14 17.57 6.34
C GLY A 80 25.50 17.65 4.98
N VAL A 81 25.81 16.67 4.12
CA VAL A 81 25.03 16.44 2.90
C VAL A 81 23.57 16.35 3.33
N PRO A 82 22.64 17.14 2.75
CA PRO A 82 21.22 17.06 3.08
C PRO A 82 20.77 15.60 2.97
N GLN A 83 20.35 15.02 4.08
CA GLN A 83 19.92 13.62 4.10
C GLN A 83 18.65 13.51 3.26
N ALA A 84 18.70 12.71 2.20
CA ALA A 84 17.54 12.47 1.37
C ALA A 84 16.47 11.75 2.20
N ARG A 85 15.35 12.42 2.45
CA ARG A 85 14.19 11.80 3.09
C ARG A 85 13.77 10.56 2.29
N PRO A 86 13.51 9.40 2.94
CA PRO A 86 12.97 8.23 2.26
C PRO A 86 11.63 8.54 1.61
N VAL A 87 11.30 7.76 0.58
CA VAL A 87 10.01 7.84 -0.11
C VAL A 87 9.09 6.75 0.43
N VAL A 88 7.89 7.14 0.87
CA VAL A 88 6.85 6.21 1.30
C VAL A 88 5.84 6.02 0.18
N ILE A 89 5.72 4.79 -0.29
CA ILE A 89 4.87 4.38 -1.41
C ILE A 89 3.68 3.59 -0.87
N GLY A 90 2.47 4.09 -1.10
CA GLY A 90 1.23 3.43 -0.76
C GLY A 90 0.67 2.58 -1.90
N LEU A 91 0.39 1.31 -1.62
CA LEU A 91 -0.32 0.40 -2.52
C LEU A 91 -1.64 -0.04 -1.89
N THR A 92 -2.76 0.39 -2.47
CA THR A 92 -4.10 0.04 -1.99
C THR A 92 -5.00 -0.54 -3.07
N GLY A 93 -6.20 -0.99 -2.72
CA GLY A 93 -7.12 -1.72 -3.59
C GLY A 93 -7.75 -2.91 -2.90
N SER A 94 -8.76 -3.50 -3.52
CA SER A 94 -9.50 -4.62 -2.92
C SER A 94 -8.60 -5.81 -2.59
N THR A 95 -9.08 -6.69 -1.72
CA THR A 95 -8.44 -7.98 -1.53
C THR A 95 -8.19 -8.72 -2.85
N ARG A 96 -7.03 -9.38 -2.99
CA ARG A 96 -6.65 -10.11 -4.22
C ARG A 96 -6.53 -9.25 -5.49
N SER A 97 -6.48 -7.92 -5.37
CA SER A 97 -6.14 -7.03 -6.50
C SER A 97 -4.71 -7.22 -7.02
N GLY A 98 -3.79 -7.72 -6.18
CA GLY A 98 -2.40 -7.96 -6.57
C GLY A 98 -1.39 -7.07 -5.83
N LYS A 99 -1.82 -6.29 -4.83
CA LYS A 99 -0.97 -5.38 -4.04
C LYS A 99 0.33 -6.03 -3.57
N SER A 100 0.27 -7.10 -2.78
CA SER A 100 1.47 -7.78 -2.27
C SER A 100 2.39 -8.31 -3.38
N TRP A 101 1.85 -8.63 -4.56
CA TRP A 101 2.66 -9.03 -5.71
C TRP A 101 3.41 -7.83 -6.28
N VAL A 102 2.71 -6.72 -6.55
CA VAL A 102 3.32 -5.48 -7.02
C VAL A 102 4.32 -4.95 -5.98
N ALA A 103 3.99 -4.97 -4.69
CA ALA A 103 4.86 -4.56 -3.59
C ALA A 103 6.18 -5.34 -3.58
N ARG A 104 6.12 -6.67 -3.75
CA ARG A 104 7.31 -7.52 -3.81
C ARG A 104 8.18 -7.17 -5.01
N LEU A 105 7.61 -7.11 -6.21
CA LEU A 105 8.36 -6.82 -7.43
C LEU A 105 8.94 -5.40 -7.41
N LEU A 106 8.19 -4.44 -6.86
CA LEU A 106 8.65 -3.06 -6.67
C LEU A 106 9.81 -3.00 -5.68
N GLY A 107 9.75 -3.72 -4.56
CA GLY A 107 10.86 -3.82 -3.61
C GLY A 107 12.12 -4.41 -4.23
N GLU A 108 11.98 -5.46 -5.05
CA GLU A 108 13.09 -6.05 -5.82
C GLU A 108 13.68 -5.04 -6.81
N ARG A 109 12.83 -4.28 -7.51
CA ARG A 109 13.23 -3.30 -8.53
C ARG A 109 13.92 -2.05 -7.97
N LEU A 110 13.53 -1.63 -6.77
CA LEU A 110 14.07 -0.45 -6.07
C LEU A 110 15.32 -0.77 -5.25
N SER A 111 15.61 -2.04 -5.00
CA SER A 111 16.81 -2.47 -4.29
C SER A 111 18.03 -2.53 -5.21
N PRO A 112 19.24 -2.17 -4.74
CA PRO A 112 19.56 -1.45 -3.48
C PRO A 112 19.28 0.08 -3.56
N PRO A 113 19.05 0.78 -2.43
CA PRO A 113 19.16 0.35 -1.02
C PRO A 113 17.99 -0.54 -0.53
N PRO A 114 18.08 -1.14 0.68
CA PRO A 114 17.03 -2.00 1.22
C PRO A 114 15.67 -1.30 1.26
N VAL A 115 14.64 -2.03 0.83
CA VAL A 115 13.24 -1.59 0.85
C VAL A 115 12.47 -2.36 1.90
N THR A 116 11.76 -1.65 2.78
CA THR A 116 10.90 -2.26 3.78
C THR A 116 9.45 -2.26 3.29
N VAL A 117 8.80 -3.43 3.31
CA VAL A 117 7.37 -3.57 3.04
C VAL A 117 6.61 -3.69 4.37
N VAL A 118 5.64 -2.81 4.60
CA VAL A 118 4.77 -2.83 5.78
C VAL A 118 3.34 -3.16 5.32
N GLY A 119 2.87 -4.36 5.64
CA GLY A 119 1.53 -4.84 5.28
C GLY A 119 0.49 -4.57 6.36
N GLN A 120 -0.67 -4.04 5.97
CA GLN A 120 -1.80 -3.74 6.86
C GLN A 120 -2.34 -4.98 7.57
N ASP A 121 -2.30 -6.15 6.93
CA ASP A 121 -2.80 -7.42 7.48
C ASP A 121 -2.12 -7.79 8.82
N GLY A 122 -0.85 -7.43 9.00
CA GLY A 122 -0.10 -7.66 10.25
C GLY A 122 -0.57 -6.82 11.44
N PHE A 123 -1.51 -5.89 11.22
CA PHE A 123 -2.13 -5.04 12.24
C PHE A 123 -3.62 -5.35 12.41
N TRP A 124 -4.08 -6.50 11.92
CA TRP A 124 -5.43 -7.00 12.20
C TRP A 124 -5.61 -7.21 13.70
N CYS A 125 -6.73 -6.71 14.25
CA CYS A 125 -7.00 -6.78 15.68
C CYS A 125 -8.25 -7.60 16.03
N ARG A 126 -9.34 -7.50 15.26
CA ARG A 126 -10.59 -8.22 15.53
C ARG A 126 -11.51 -8.26 14.32
N ALA A 127 -12.45 -9.21 14.32
CA ALA A 127 -13.62 -9.14 13.44
C ALA A 127 -14.74 -8.32 14.10
N VAL A 128 -15.63 -7.73 13.30
CA VAL A 128 -16.76 -6.92 13.79
C VAL A 128 -18.10 -7.43 13.25
N ARG A 129 -19.17 -7.23 14.00
CA ARG A 129 -20.53 -7.55 13.53
C ARG A 129 -21.06 -6.40 12.69
N VAL A 130 -21.59 -6.71 11.52
CA VAL A 130 -22.19 -5.75 10.59
C VAL A 130 -23.54 -6.27 10.12
N ARG A 131 -24.39 -5.35 9.68
CA ARG A 131 -25.60 -5.69 8.94
C ARG A 131 -25.29 -5.69 7.45
N ALA A 132 -25.40 -6.86 6.82
CA ALA A 132 -25.19 -7.03 5.39
C ALA A 132 -26.32 -6.36 4.57
N PRO A 133 -26.12 -6.14 3.24
CA PRO A 133 -27.14 -5.54 2.38
C PRO A 133 -28.46 -6.32 2.33
N ASP A 134 -28.43 -7.64 2.53
CA ASP A 134 -29.62 -8.50 2.63
C ASP A 134 -30.33 -8.42 4.00
N GLY A 135 -29.82 -7.60 4.92
CA GLY A 135 -30.37 -7.37 6.24
C GLY A 135 -29.88 -8.33 7.33
N GLU A 136 -29.12 -9.39 6.96
CA GLU A 136 -28.58 -10.38 7.89
C GLU A 136 -27.43 -9.78 8.72
N GLU A 137 -27.34 -10.15 10.00
CA GLU A 137 -26.16 -9.86 10.80
C GLU A 137 -25.05 -10.85 10.47
N MET A 138 -23.89 -10.33 10.10
CA MET A 138 -22.73 -11.11 9.69
C MET A 138 -21.46 -10.61 10.41
N VAL A 139 -20.44 -11.47 10.48
CA VAL A 139 -19.12 -11.10 11.01
C VAL A 139 -18.21 -10.72 9.84
N SER A 140 -17.74 -9.48 9.84
CA SER A 140 -16.85 -8.90 8.83
C SER A 140 -15.42 -8.78 9.36
N GLU A 141 -14.46 -9.02 8.47
CA GLU A 141 -13.02 -8.79 8.67
C GLU A 141 -12.51 -7.64 7.78
N GLU A 142 -13.43 -6.96 7.09
CA GLU A 142 -13.12 -5.96 6.05
C GLU A 142 -13.49 -4.54 6.51
N GLU A 143 -13.99 -4.38 7.73
CA GLU A 143 -14.33 -3.06 8.27
C GLU A 143 -13.09 -2.36 8.83
N PRO A 144 -13.08 -1.02 8.83
CA PRO A 144 -11.95 -0.28 9.38
C PRO A 144 -11.59 -0.64 10.82
N ASP A 145 -12.60 -0.97 11.63
CA ASP A 145 -12.46 -1.37 13.03
C ASP A 145 -11.78 -2.73 13.22
N CYS A 146 -11.46 -3.43 12.12
CA CYS A 146 -10.69 -4.67 12.12
C CYS A 146 -9.18 -4.47 12.16
N THR A 147 -8.70 -3.23 12.01
CA THR A 147 -7.26 -2.91 11.97
C THR A 147 -6.89 -1.91 13.06
N ASP A 148 -5.76 -2.15 13.73
CA ASP A 148 -5.11 -1.13 14.55
C ASP A 148 -4.33 -0.14 13.67
N HIS A 149 -5.03 0.88 13.17
CA HIS A 149 -4.45 1.91 12.31
C HIS A 149 -3.36 2.72 13.01
N GLY A 150 -3.39 2.83 14.35
CA GLY A 150 -2.37 3.52 15.13
C GLY A 150 -1.04 2.75 15.12
N ALA A 151 -1.11 1.45 15.40
CA ALA A 151 0.06 0.57 15.32
C ALA A 151 0.62 0.49 13.90
N PHE A 152 -0.26 0.46 12.89
CA PHE A 152 0.15 0.44 11.48
C PHE A 152 0.89 1.73 11.07
N ALA A 153 0.34 2.91 11.39
CA ALA A 153 1.01 4.19 11.14
C ALA A 153 2.38 4.26 11.82
N ALA A 154 2.48 3.86 13.09
CA ALA A 154 3.74 3.83 13.82
C ALA A 154 4.79 2.88 13.20
N ALA A 155 4.34 1.78 12.58
CA ALA A 155 5.23 0.87 11.87
C ALA A 155 5.78 1.47 10.56
N ILE A 156 4.95 2.21 9.82
CA ILE A 156 5.38 2.93 8.61
C ILE A 156 6.42 3.99 8.98
N GLU A 157 6.17 4.79 10.03
CA GLU A 157 7.11 5.80 10.51
C GLU A 157 8.45 5.21 10.94
N ARG A 158 8.41 4.07 11.66
CA ARG A 158 9.63 3.35 12.05
C ARG A 158 10.39 2.85 10.84
N ALA A 159 9.72 2.22 9.88
CA ALA A 159 10.33 1.76 8.63
C ALA A 159 10.96 2.92 7.84
N ALA A 160 10.33 4.10 7.83
CA ALA A 160 10.89 5.28 7.19
C ALA A 160 12.16 5.76 7.91
N LYS A 161 12.19 5.80 9.24
CA LYS A 161 13.40 6.15 10.01
C LYS A 161 14.55 5.16 9.75
N GLU A 162 14.24 3.87 9.70
CA GLU A 162 15.21 2.81 9.38
C GLU A 162 15.76 2.98 7.96
N ALA A 163 14.89 3.20 6.96
CA ALA A 163 15.29 3.44 5.58
C ALA A 163 16.17 4.70 5.43
N ALA A 164 15.91 5.76 6.20
CA ALA A 164 16.74 6.97 6.23
C ALA A 164 18.15 6.71 6.79
N THR A 165 18.25 5.78 7.74
CA THR A 165 19.52 5.36 8.32
C THR A 165 20.29 4.50 7.32
N SER A 166 19.65 3.46 6.77
CA SER A 166 20.28 2.56 5.78
C SER A 166 20.73 3.29 4.52
N ALA A 167 19.98 4.28 4.04
CA ALA A 167 20.37 5.14 2.92
C ALA A 167 21.80 5.72 3.05
N GLN A 168 22.24 6.03 4.27
CA GLN A 168 23.57 6.57 4.54
C GLN A 168 24.66 5.52 4.31
N ASP A 169 24.42 4.28 4.71
CA ASP A 169 25.34 3.16 4.50
C ASP A 169 25.52 2.84 3.01
N PHE A 170 24.51 3.15 2.19
CA PHE A 170 24.53 2.98 0.73
C PHE A 170 24.86 4.27 -0.02
N GLY A 171 25.83 5.05 0.49
CA GLY A 171 26.39 6.20 -0.22
C GLY A 171 25.43 7.38 -0.41
N GLY A 172 24.44 7.52 0.47
CA GLY A 172 23.42 8.58 0.39
C GLY A 172 22.32 8.33 -0.65
N SER A 173 22.18 7.08 -1.11
CA SER A 173 21.04 6.69 -1.95
C SER A 173 19.71 6.87 -1.20
N ARG A 174 18.63 7.20 -1.92
CA ARG A 174 17.32 7.42 -1.30
C ARG A 174 16.70 6.10 -0.83
N GLY A 175 16.31 6.01 0.44
CA GLY A 175 15.59 4.86 0.98
C GLY A 175 14.12 4.82 0.53
N TYR A 176 13.51 3.64 0.54
CA TYR A 176 12.09 3.44 0.19
C TYR A 176 11.36 2.60 1.23
N VAL A 177 10.09 2.95 1.46
CA VAL A 177 9.13 2.16 2.25
C VAL A 177 7.91 1.90 1.38
N ILE A 178 7.44 0.66 1.35
CA ILE A 178 6.20 0.30 0.67
C ILE A 178 5.16 -0.07 1.74
N ALA A 179 4.11 0.74 1.89
CA ALA A 179 2.97 0.43 2.72
C ALA A 179 1.86 -0.18 1.85
N GLU A 180 1.35 -1.37 2.20
CA GLU A 180 0.30 -2.02 1.40
C GLU A 180 -0.88 -2.48 2.26
N GLY A 181 -2.10 -2.33 1.73
CA GLY A 181 -3.31 -2.64 2.49
C GLY A 181 -4.61 -2.40 1.73
N PHE A 182 -5.67 -3.12 2.05
CA PHE A 182 -6.96 -2.97 1.38
C PHE A 182 -7.75 -1.74 1.83
N GLN A 183 -7.38 -1.16 2.99
CA GLN A 183 -7.93 0.06 3.57
C GLN A 183 -6.83 1.07 3.95
N LEU A 184 -5.77 1.11 3.15
CA LEU A 184 -4.56 1.90 3.44
C LEU A 184 -4.86 3.38 3.74
N VAL A 185 -5.78 3.99 2.99
CA VAL A 185 -6.13 5.43 3.12
C VAL A 185 -7.33 5.68 4.02
N HIS A 186 -7.74 4.69 4.82
CA HIS A 186 -8.86 4.88 5.73
C HIS A 186 -8.55 5.90 6.84
N ASP A 187 -7.37 5.75 7.45
CA ASP A 187 -6.87 6.59 8.53
C ASP A 187 -5.98 7.71 7.98
N GLU A 188 -6.32 8.96 8.31
CA GLU A 188 -5.60 10.13 7.79
C GLU A 188 -4.12 10.17 8.19
N ARG A 189 -3.75 9.57 9.33
CA ARG A 189 -2.34 9.53 9.76
C ARG A 189 -1.53 8.70 8.78
N VAL A 190 -2.06 7.56 8.35
CA VAL A 190 -1.43 6.71 7.33
C VAL A 190 -1.37 7.46 5.99
N SER A 191 -2.46 8.10 5.57
CA SER A 191 -2.49 8.84 4.31
C SER A 191 -1.46 9.96 4.23
N ARG A 192 -1.24 10.71 5.32
CA ARG A 192 -0.27 11.81 5.38
C ARG A 192 1.19 11.35 5.37
N LEU A 193 1.45 10.07 5.67
CA LEU A 193 2.80 9.51 5.64
C LEU A 193 3.25 9.15 4.22
N MET A 194 2.33 9.02 3.26
CA MET A 194 2.65 8.58 1.90
C MET A 194 3.05 9.76 1.01
N ASP A 195 4.13 9.58 0.25
CA ASP A 195 4.54 10.51 -0.80
C ASP A 195 3.80 10.24 -2.11
N HIS A 196 3.50 8.96 -2.36
CA HIS A 196 2.77 8.49 -3.54
C HIS A 196 1.76 7.46 -3.12
N ALA A 197 0.53 7.55 -3.63
CA ALA A 197 -0.50 6.54 -3.43
C ALA A 197 -0.96 5.97 -4.77
N PHE A 198 -1.00 4.65 -4.87
CA PHE A 198 -1.51 3.93 -6.03
C PHE A 198 -2.67 3.03 -5.62
N PHE A 199 -3.78 3.14 -6.34
CA PHE A 199 -4.94 2.28 -6.16
C PHE A 199 -5.00 1.24 -7.28
N LEU A 200 -4.88 -0.04 -6.91
CA LEU A 200 -5.05 -1.18 -7.82
C LEU A 200 -6.54 -1.49 -7.97
N GLU A 201 -7.12 -0.99 -9.05
CA GLU A 201 -8.52 -1.15 -9.39
C GLU A 201 -8.83 -2.58 -9.84
N LEU A 202 -9.83 -3.19 -9.20
CA LEU A 202 -10.34 -4.51 -9.54
C LEU A 202 -11.86 -4.46 -9.53
N GLY A 203 -12.50 -4.77 -10.66
CA GLY A 203 -13.95 -4.84 -10.74
C GLY A 203 -14.56 -5.90 -9.83
N ARG A 204 -15.85 -5.73 -9.51
CA ARG A 204 -16.62 -6.57 -8.59
C ARG A 204 -16.50 -8.06 -8.90
N GLU A 205 -16.76 -8.41 -10.15
CA GLU A 205 -16.81 -9.78 -10.66
C GLU A 205 -15.42 -10.42 -10.55
N ALA A 206 -14.37 -9.67 -10.89
CA ALA A 206 -13.00 -10.14 -10.77
C ALA A 206 -12.56 -10.29 -9.32
N CYS A 207 -12.99 -9.39 -8.42
CA CYS A 207 -12.76 -9.50 -6.98
C CYS A 207 -13.40 -10.76 -6.41
N ILE A 208 -14.69 -10.97 -6.68
CA ILE A 208 -15.44 -12.15 -6.25
C ILE A 208 -14.77 -13.40 -6.80
N ALA A 209 -14.54 -13.48 -8.12
CA ALA A 209 -13.93 -14.63 -8.76
C ALA A 209 -12.56 -14.98 -8.17
N ARG A 210 -11.69 -13.97 -7.92
CA ARG A 210 -10.36 -14.21 -7.31
C ARG A 210 -10.45 -14.65 -5.85
N ARG A 211 -11.42 -14.15 -5.08
CA ARG A 211 -11.59 -14.51 -3.66
C ARG A 211 -12.31 -15.85 -3.45
N SER A 212 -13.24 -16.19 -4.33
CA SER A 212 -13.98 -17.45 -4.30
C SER A 212 -13.28 -18.59 -5.04
N ALA A 213 -12.25 -18.28 -5.85
CA ALA A 213 -11.51 -19.30 -6.58
C ALA A 213 -10.95 -20.39 -5.65
N PRO A 214 -11.18 -21.68 -5.95
CA PRO A 214 -10.57 -22.77 -5.21
C PRO A 214 -9.04 -22.75 -5.39
N ARG A 215 -8.33 -23.50 -4.53
CA ARG A 215 -6.89 -23.67 -4.68
C ARG A 215 -6.60 -24.38 -6.01
N GLY A 216 -5.72 -23.81 -6.84
CA GLY A 216 -5.36 -24.40 -8.13
C GLY A 216 -4.24 -23.64 -8.85
N PRO A 217 -3.77 -24.15 -10.01
CA PRO A 217 -2.66 -23.57 -10.78
C PRO A 217 -2.93 -22.14 -11.29
N MET A 218 -4.19 -21.77 -11.46
CA MET A 218 -4.64 -20.41 -11.80
C MET A 218 -4.65 -19.44 -10.59
N ASN A 219 -4.29 -19.91 -9.39
CA ASN A 219 -4.14 -19.11 -8.17
C ASN A 219 -2.75 -19.38 -7.53
N PRO A 220 -1.65 -19.09 -8.27
CA PRO A 220 -0.32 -19.60 -7.94
C PRO A 220 0.26 -18.99 -6.66
N ASN A 221 -0.25 -17.87 -6.14
CA ASN A 221 0.51 -17.05 -5.19
C ASN A 221 0.23 -17.40 -3.71
N PRO A 222 1.10 -18.17 -3.01
CA PRO A 222 0.90 -18.57 -1.62
C PRO A 222 1.75 -17.64 -0.75
N MET A 223 1.18 -16.56 -0.21
CA MET A 223 1.74 -16.08 1.04
C MET A 223 1.48 -17.17 2.06
N SER A 224 2.55 -17.74 2.63
CA SER A 224 2.41 -18.79 3.62
C SER A 224 1.65 -18.22 4.82
N VAL A 225 0.83 -19.04 5.48
CA VAL A 225 0.04 -18.66 6.68
C VAL A 225 0.91 -18.04 7.78
N ARG A 226 2.24 -18.20 7.72
CA ARG A 226 3.21 -17.60 8.65
C ARG A 226 3.66 -16.18 8.28
N LYS A 227 3.19 -15.63 7.17
CA LYS A 227 3.52 -14.28 6.67
C LYS A 227 2.29 -13.38 6.50
N CYS A 228 1.13 -13.81 7.01
CA CYS A 228 -0.01 -12.94 7.28
C CYS A 228 0.05 -12.53 8.75
#